data_AF-A0A3B1C6W2-F1
#
_entry.id   AF-A0A3B1C6W2-F1
#
_cell.length_a   1.000
_cell.length_b   1.000
_cell.length_c   1.000
_cell.angle_alpha   90.00
_cell.angle_beta   90.00
_cell.angle_gamma   90.00
#
_symmetry.space_group_name_H-M   'P 1'
#
loop_
_entity.id
_entity.type
_entity.pdbx_description
1 polymer ?
#
loop_
_entity_poly.entity_id
_entity_poly.type
_entity_poly.pdbx_seq_one_letter_code
_entity_poly.pdbx_strand_id
1 'polypeptide(L)'
;KDEVRALGEELGIARELVWRHPFPGPGLAIRILGEVTEDRLSILRKADAIILDELKKSGWYNKVWQAFGVLLPVKSVGVMGDERTYENVLAIRAVESRDAMTADWAKLPVDIIAKISSRIISETRGINRVVYDVTSKPPGTIEWE
;
A
#
# COMPACT_ATOMS: atom_id res chain seq x y z
N LYS A 1 -1.18 21.88 7.54
CA LYS A 1 -1.66 20.49 7.77
C LYS A 1 -1.66 20.15 9.26
N ASP A 2 -0.59 20.49 9.98
CA ASP A 2 -0.46 20.13 11.40
C ASP A 2 -1.40 20.92 12.32
N GLU A 3 -1.69 22.19 12.02
CA GLU A 3 -2.70 22.98 12.76
C GLU A 3 -4.10 22.35 12.69
N VAL A 4 -4.50 21.88 11.50
CA VAL A 4 -5.79 21.18 11.31
C VAL A 4 -5.83 19.87 12.09
N ARG A 5 -4.68 19.18 12.21
CA ARG A 5 -4.58 17.95 13.00
C ARG A 5 -4.71 18.23 14.49
N ALA A 6 -3.99 19.22 15.00
CA ALA A 6 -4.08 19.63 16.41
C ALA A 6 -5.52 20.02 16.78
N LEU A 7 -6.18 20.82 15.93
CA LEU A 7 -7.59 21.17 16.12
C LEU A 7 -8.50 19.93 16.12
N GLY A 8 -8.25 18.98 15.22
CA GLY A 8 -9.03 17.73 15.17
C GLY A 8 -8.95 16.91 16.46
N GLU A 9 -7.76 16.81 17.06
CA GLU A 9 -7.58 16.14 18.35
C GLU A 9 -8.29 16.91 19.48
N GLU A 10 -8.21 18.24 19.48
CA GLU A 10 -8.85 19.10 20.48
C GLU A 10 -10.39 19.02 20.41
N LEU A 11 -10.94 18.81 19.21
CA LEU A 11 -12.36 18.55 18.97
C LEU A 11 -12.80 17.12 19.31
N GLY A 12 -11.90 16.27 19.83
CA GLY A 12 -12.21 14.90 20.22
C GLY A 12 -12.35 13.92 19.05
N ILE A 13 -11.88 14.27 17.85
CA ILE A 13 -11.84 13.33 16.72
C ILE A 13 -10.82 12.24 17.03
N ALA A 14 -11.19 10.98 16.74
CA ALA A 14 -10.30 9.85 16.96
C ALA A 14 -8.94 10.06 16.29
N ARG A 15 -7.85 9.88 17.05
CA ARG A 15 -6.47 10.09 16.60
C ARG A 15 -6.16 9.36 15.28
N GLU A 16 -6.68 8.15 15.13
CA GLU A 16 -6.52 7.33 13.91
C GLU A 16 -7.12 7.98 12.66
N LEU A 17 -8.16 8.82 12.79
CA LEU A 17 -8.75 9.58 11.68
C LEU A 17 -7.93 10.85 11.39
N VAL A 18 -7.44 11.52 12.43
CA VAL A 18 -6.63 12.73 12.32
C VAL A 18 -5.27 12.43 11.66
N TRP A 19 -4.66 11.31 12.03
CA TRP A 19 -3.33 10.90 11.59
C TRP A 19 -3.33 9.86 10.48
N ARG A 20 -4.50 9.56 9.89
CA ARG A 20 -4.57 8.63 8.75
C ARG A 20 -3.66 9.07 7.61
N HIS A 21 -3.10 8.11 6.91
CA HIS A 21 -2.40 8.35 5.64
C HIS A 21 -3.31 9.11 4.67
N PRO A 22 -2.76 10.02 3.85
CA PRO A 22 -3.53 10.66 2.80
C PRO A 22 -4.09 9.60 1.84
N PHE A 23 -5.29 9.87 1.32
CA PHE A 23 -5.97 9.00 0.37
C PHE A 23 -6.40 9.84 -0.84
N PRO A 24 -6.12 9.40 -2.08
CA PRO A 24 -6.38 10.18 -3.28
C PRO A 24 -7.88 10.34 -3.54
N GLY A 25 -8.27 11.44 -4.20
CA GLY A 25 -9.68 11.73 -4.54
C GLY A 25 -10.34 10.63 -5.39
N PRO A 26 -9.71 10.16 -6.48
CA PRO A 26 -10.18 9.00 -7.26
C PRO A 26 -10.12 7.65 -6.51
N GLY A 27 -9.53 7.63 -5.31
CA GLY A 27 -9.41 6.46 -4.46
C GLY A 27 -8.60 5.32 -5.06
N LEU A 28 -9.11 4.09 -4.98
CA LEU A 28 -8.41 2.90 -5.42
C LEU A 28 -8.27 2.79 -6.94
N ALA A 29 -9.03 3.57 -7.72
CA ALA A 29 -8.97 3.52 -9.18
C ALA A 29 -7.55 3.78 -9.71
N ILE A 30 -6.84 4.77 -9.14
CA ILE A 30 -5.46 5.10 -9.53
C ILE A 30 -4.39 4.16 -8.96
N ARG A 31 -4.81 3.14 -8.20
CA ARG A 31 -3.94 2.08 -7.68
C ARG A 31 -4.16 0.76 -8.38
N ILE A 32 -5.07 0.73 -9.36
CA ILE A 32 -5.28 -0.41 -10.24
C ILE A 32 -4.85 0.05 -11.62
N LEU A 33 -3.67 -0.40 -12.05
CA LEU A 33 -3.22 -0.08 -13.39
C LEU A 33 -4.04 -0.88 -14.41
N GLY A 34 -4.50 -0.19 -15.45
CA GLY A 34 -5.38 -0.74 -16.47
C GLY A 34 -6.86 -0.66 -16.09
N GLU A 35 -7.64 -1.67 -16.47
CA GLU A 35 -9.08 -1.67 -16.25
C GLU A 35 -9.44 -1.81 -14.76
N VAL A 36 -10.37 -0.96 -14.30
CA VAL A 36 -10.92 -0.99 -12.94
C VAL A 36 -12.20 -1.82 -12.94
N THR A 37 -12.15 -3.00 -12.32
CA THR A 37 -13.31 -3.89 -12.15
C THR A 37 -13.56 -4.16 -10.67
N GLU A 38 -14.78 -4.59 -10.31
CA GLU A 38 -15.13 -4.88 -8.92
C GLU A 38 -14.25 -5.99 -8.32
N ASP A 39 -13.90 -7.01 -9.10
CA ASP A 39 -13.00 -8.08 -8.65
C ASP A 39 -11.60 -7.54 -8.33
N ARG A 40 -11.06 -6.66 -9.19
CA ARG A 40 -9.75 -6.02 -8.98
C ARG A 40 -9.77 -5.09 -7.79
N LEU A 41 -10.87 -4.36 -7.58
CA LEU A 41 -11.09 -3.54 -6.39
C LEU A 41 -11.15 -4.40 -5.12
N SER A 42 -11.85 -5.52 -5.14
CA SER A 42 -11.94 -6.46 -4.01
C SER A 42 -10.57 -7.03 -3.64
N ILE A 43 -9.77 -7.45 -4.64
CA ILE A 43 -8.39 -7.92 -4.46
C ILE A 43 -7.54 -6.83 -3.82
N LEU A 44 -7.55 -5.62 -4.38
CA LEU A 44 -6.71 -4.52 -3.88
C LEU A 44 -7.11 -4.08 -2.47
N ARG A 45 -8.42 -4.00 -2.15
CA ARG A 45 -8.91 -3.67 -0.80
C ARG A 45 -8.37 -4.63 0.25
N LYS A 46 -8.35 -5.94 -0.04
CA LYS A 46 -7.81 -6.96 0.87
C LYS A 46 -6.31 -6.79 1.06
N ALA A 47 -5.56 -6.60 -0.03
CA ALA A 47 -4.12 -6.38 0.03
C ALA A 47 -3.75 -5.11 0.81
N ASP A 48 -4.43 -3.98 0.56
CA ASP A 48 -4.22 -2.72 1.28
C ASP A 48 -4.48 -2.89 2.79
N ALA A 49 -5.55 -3.62 3.16
CA ALA A 49 -5.84 -3.88 4.56
C ALA A 49 -4.71 -4.63 5.27
N ILE A 50 -4.08 -5.61 4.61
CA ILE A 50 -2.92 -6.35 5.14
C ILE A 50 -1.71 -5.44 5.31
N ILE A 51 -1.41 -4.60 4.32
CA ILE A 51 -0.29 -3.65 4.38
C ILE A 51 -0.45 -2.72 5.59
N LEU A 52 -1.63 -2.11 5.74
CA LEU A 52 -1.87 -1.17 6.83
C LEU A 52 -1.88 -1.85 8.20
N ASP A 53 -2.44 -3.06 8.30
CA ASP A 53 -2.47 -3.84 9.54
C ASP A 53 -1.06 -4.21 10.02
N GLU A 54 -0.19 -4.71 9.14
CA GLU A 54 1.20 -5.03 9.50
C GLU A 54 2.03 -3.80 9.85
N LEU A 55 1.81 -2.67 9.16
CA LEU A 55 2.44 -1.40 9.53
C LEU A 55 1.98 -0.91 10.91
N LYS A 56 0.70 -1.09 11.25
CA LYS A 56 0.19 -0.74 12.59
C LYS A 56 0.79 -1.65 13.66
N LYS A 57 0.76 -2.98 13.45
CA LYS A 57 1.31 -3.99 14.37
C LYS A 57 2.80 -3.83 14.64
N SER A 58 3.56 -3.40 13.63
CA SER A 58 5.00 -3.16 13.74
C SER A 58 5.39 -1.77 14.24
N GLY A 59 4.41 -0.87 14.42
CA GLY A 59 4.66 0.53 14.80
C GLY A 59 5.25 1.40 13.69
N TRP A 60 5.23 0.93 12.43
CA TRP A 60 5.73 1.66 11.26
C TRP A 60 4.68 2.55 10.59
N TYR A 61 3.39 2.36 10.88
CA TYR A 61 2.32 3.15 10.28
C TYR A 61 2.54 4.66 10.40
N ASN A 62 2.96 5.13 11.59
CA ASN A 62 3.22 6.56 11.84
C ASN A 62 4.62 7.02 11.41
N LYS A 63 5.50 6.11 10.98
CA LYS A 63 6.87 6.43 10.54
C LYS A 63 6.94 6.69 9.04
N VAL A 64 6.00 6.13 8.28
CA VAL A 64 5.85 6.38 6.84
C VAL A 64 4.78 7.44 6.61
N TRP A 65 4.96 8.25 5.57
CA TRP A 65 3.99 9.26 5.18
C TRP A 65 2.73 8.63 4.57
N GLN A 66 2.94 7.63 3.71
CA GLN A 66 1.89 6.92 3.02
C GLN A 66 2.38 5.52 2.66
N ALA A 67 1.53 4.51 2.79
CA ALA A 67 1.79 3.16 2.31
C ALA A 67 0.52 2.50 1.75
N PHE A 68 0.66 1.77 0.65
CA PHE A 68 -0.45 1.13 -0.08
C PHE A 68 0.06 0.10 -1.09
N GLY A 69 -0.85 -0.70 -1.64
CA GLY A 69 -0.64 -1.60 -2.75
C GLY A 69 -1.05 -0.96 -4.08
N VAL A 70 -0.39 -1.38 -5.16
CA VAL A 70 -0.74 -1.08 -6.54
C VAL A 70 -0.90 -2.41 -7.28
N LEU A 71 -2.06 -2.65 -7.86
CA LEU A 71 -2.35 -3.86 -8.61
C LEU A 71 -1.91 -3.68 -10.07
N LEU A 72 -0.90 -4.44 -10.50
CA LEU A 72 -0.34 -4.32 -11.84
C LEU A 72 -1.17 -5.10 -12.87
N PRO A 73 -1.19 -4.71 -14.15
CA PRO A 73 -1.92 -5.41 -15.21
C PRO A 73 -1.05 -6.52 -15.82
N VAL A 74 -0.19 -7.15 -15.00
CA VAL A 74 0.70 -8.22 -15.42
C VAL A 74 0.40 -9.48 -14.61
N LYS A 75 0.40 -10.61 -15.30
CA LYS A 75 0.28 -11.93 -14.67
C LYS A 75 1.66 -12.52 -14.46
N SER A 76 1.82 -13.24 -13.37
CA SER A 76 3.05 -13.98 -13.11
C SER A 76 2.76 -15.43 -12.75
N VAL A 77 3.70 -16.31 -13.06
CA VAL A 77 3.63 -17.71 -12.67
C VAL A 77 3.92 -17.80 -11.18
N GLY A 78 3.06 -18.50 -10.46
CA GLY A 78 3.23 -18.94 -9.09
C GLY A 78 2.99 -20.43 -8.97
N VAL A 79 3.28 -20.97 -7.79
CA VAL A 79 2.94 -22.34 -7.42
C VAL A 79 2.12 -22.25 -6.14
N MET A 80 0.90 -22.75 -6.16
CA MET A 80 0.03 -22.83 -4.99
C MET A 80 -0.43 -24.29 -4.86
N GLY A 81 -0.02 -24.96 -3.77
CA GLY A 81 -0.11 -26.42 -3.70
C GLY A 81 0.78 -27.06 -4.76
N ASP A 82 0.22 -27.99 -5.53
CA ASP A 82 0.94 -28.69 -6.61
C ASP A 82 0.62 -28.13 -8.02
N GLU A 83 -0.16 -27.05 -8.10
CA GLU A 83 -0.59 -26.47 -9.38
C GLU A 83 0.11 -25.13 -9.68
N ARG A 84 0.33 -24.89 -10.98
CA ARG A 84 0.80 -23.60 -11.46
C ARG A 84 -0.35 -22.62 -11.52
N THR A 85 -0.15 -21.44 -10.95
CA THR A 85 -1.13 -20.35 -10.98
C THR A 85 -0.62 -19.18 -11.80
N TYR A 86 -1.53 -18.47 -12.46
CA TYR A 86 -1.24 -17.25 -13.23
C TYR A 86 -2.07 -16.10 -12.66
N GLU A 87 -1.57 -15.48 -11.60
CA GLU A 87 -2.26 -14.41 -10.87
C GLU A 87 -1.55 -13.06 -10.99
N ASN A 88 -2.14 -12.01 -10.40
CA ASN A 88 -1.63 -10.65 -10.53
C ASN A 88 -0.34 -10.45 -9.71
N VAL A 89 0.43 -9.44 -10.12
CA VAL A 89 1.51 -8.87 -9.32
C VAL A 89 0.98 -7.66 -8.56
N LEU A 90 1.31 -7.56 -7.26
CA LEU A 90 1.06 -6.37 -6.46
C LEU A 90 2.39 -5.67 -6.14
N ALA A 91 2.48 -4.37 -6.38
CA ALA A 91 3.56 -3.54 -5.88
C ALA A 91 3.17 -2.89 -4.55
N ILE A 92 3.98 -3.06 -3.51
CA ILE A 92 3.87 -2.29 -2.28
C ILE A 92 4.61 -0.97 -2.49
N ARG A 93 3.93 0.14 -2.25
CA ARG A 93 4.48 1.48 -2.22
C ARG A 93 4.44 1.99 -0.80
N ALA A 94 5.58 2.34 -0.23
CA ALA A 94 5.65 3.09 1.03
C ALA A 94 6.69 4.18 0.91
N VAL A 95 6.36 5.39 1.36
CA VAL A 95 7.19 6.58 1.18
C VAL A 95 7.32 7.38 2.47
N GLU A 96 8.46 8.03 2.62
CA GLU A 96 8.70 9.06 3.62
C GLU A 96 8.75 10.42 2.91
N SER A 97 8.03 11.41 3.46
CA SER A 97 7.99 12.75 2.87
C SER A 97 7.75 13.79 3.95
N ARG A 98 8.37 14.96 3.77
CA ARG A 98 8.16 16.12 4.65
C ARG A 98 7.13 17.11 4.08
N ASP A 99 7.03 17.21 2.76
CA ASP A 99 6.25 18.26 2.07
C ASP A 99 5.44 17.75 0.86
N ALA A 100 5.42 16.44 0.60
CA ALA A 100 4.83 15.79 -0.57
C ALA A 100 5.41 16.22 -1.94
N MET A 101 6.32 17.21 -1.99
CA MET A 101 7.03 17.61 -3.21
C MET A 101 8.18 16.67 -3.50
N THR A 102 8.92 16.28 -2.46
CA THR A 102 9.95 15.24 -2.50
C THR A 102 9.56 14.08 -1.59
N ALA A 103 9.87 12.85 -2.00
CA ALA A 103 9.64 11.68 -1.18
C ALA A 103 10.70 10.62 -1.45
N ASP A 104 11.25 10.03 -0.40
CA ASP A 104 12.07 8.83 -0.53
C ASP A 104 11.20 7.59 -0.31
N TRP A 105 11.58 6.47 -0.90
CA TRP A 105 10.95 5.20 -0.57
C TRP A 105 11.30 4.83 0.88
N ALA A 106 10.33 4.32 1.63
CA ALA A 106 10.53 4.00 3.03
C ALA A 106 11.45 2.77 3.17
N LYS A 107 12.49 2.85 3.99
CA LYS A 107 13.40 1.72 4.25
C LYS A 107 12.81 0.79 5.30
N LEU A 108 11.67 0.18 4.95
CA LEU A 108 11.00 -0.78 5.83
C LEU A 108 11.94 -1.95 6.14
N PRO A 109 12.01 -2.39 7.40
CA PRO A 109 12.70 -3.62 7.78
C PRO A 109 12.26 -4.79 6.91
N VAL A 110 13.23 -5.58 6.45
CA VAL A 110 13.00 -6.66 5.47
C VAL A 110 12.02 -7.70 6.02
N ASP A 111 12.01 -7.94 7.33
CA ASP A 111 11.08 -8.82 8.03
C ASP A 111 9.62 -8.34 7.91
N ILE A 112 9.38 -7.02 7.97
CA ILE A 112 8.04 -6.44 7.79
C ILE A 112 7.59 -6.62 6.33
N ILE A 113 8.48 -6.33 5.37
CA ILE A 113 8.18 -6.52 3.94
C ILE A 113 7.87 -8.00 3.66
N ALA A 114 8.68 -8.92 4.20
CA ALA A 114 8.49 -10.36 4.04
C ALA A 114 7.16 -10.82 4.64
N LYS A 115 6.78 -10.31 5.82
CA LYS A 115 5.52 -10.66 6.48
C LYS A 115 4.31 -10.14 5.71
N ILE A 116 4.35 -8.90 5.24
CA ILE A 116 3.31 -8.34 4.38
C ILE A 116 3.16 -9.18 3.10
N SER A 117 4.27 -9.45 2.42
CA SER A 117 4.30 -10.26 1.19
C SER A 117 3.70 -11.64 1.41
N SER A 118 4.13 -12.35 2.46
CA SER A 118 3.63 -13.68 2.78
C SER A 118 2.13 -13.67 3.04
N ARG A 119 1.64 -12.70 3.83
CA ARG A 119 0.21 -12.60 4.15
C ARG A 119 -0.63 -12.27 2.93
N ILE A 120 -0.17 -11.35 2.07
CA ILE A 120 -0.87 -11.02 0.82
C ILE A 120 -1.02 -12.27 -0.04
N ILE A 121 0.06 -13.03 -0.24
CA ILE A 121 0.04 -14.26 -1.06
C ILE A 121 -0.87 -15.33 -0.44
N SER A 122 -0.87 -15.49 0.89
CA SER A 122 -1.67 -16.54 1.55
C SER A 122 -3.15 -16.18 1.75
N GLU A 123 -3.47 -14.90 1.97
CA GLU A 123 -4.82 -14.45 2.35
C GLU A 123 -5.59 -13.81 1.18
N THR A 124 -4.92 -13.44 0.08
CA THR A 124 -5.54 -12.74 -1.05
C THR A 124 -5.42 -13.54 -2.35
N ARG A 125 -6.43 -14.38 -2.61
CA ARG A 125 -6.57 -15.05 -3.91
C ARG A 125 -6.60 -14.02 -5.05
N GLY A 126 -5.82 -14.25 -6.10
CA GLY A 126 -5.66 -13.34 -7.21
C GLY A 126 -4.34 -12.56 -7.19
N ILE A 127 -3.49 -12.75 -6.17
CA ILE A 127 -2.11 -12.24 -6.11
C ILE A 127 -1.18 -13.40 -5.77
N ASN A 128 -0.18 -13.65 -6.62
CA ASN A 128 0.84 -14.67 -6.38
C ASN A 128 2.27 -14.14 -6.37
N ARG A 129 2.42 -12.82 -6.54
CA ARG A 129 3.71 -12.15 -6.50
C ARG A 129 3.56 -10.75 -5.95
N VAL A 130 4.49 -10.40 -5.06
CA VAL A 130 4.55 -9.09 -4.45
C VAL A 130 5.94 -8.50 -4.72
N VAL A 131 5.99 -7.22 -5.06
CA VAL A 131 7.22 -6.44 -5.25
C VAL A 131 7.19 -5.19 -4.35
N TYR A 132 8.34 -4.56 -4.14
CA TYR A 132 8.46 -3.35 -3.33
C TYR A 132 9.06 -2.22 -4.17
N ASP A 133 8.40 -1.07 -4.24
CA ASP A 133 8.86 0.07 -5.04
C ASP A 133 9.93 0.88 -4.30
N VAL A 134 11.15 0.83 -4.82
CA VAL A 134 12.35 1.51 -4.31
C VAL A 134 12.70 2.78 -5.09
N THR A 135 11.75 3.35 -5.83
CA THR A 135 11.94 4.56 -6.65
C THR A 135 11.59 5.81 -5.85
N SER A 136 12.53 6.75 -5.70
CA SER A 136 12.27 8.05 -5.05
C SER A 136 11.48 9.00 -5.97
N LYS A 137 10.86 10.02 -5.37
CA LYS A 137 10.25 11.17 -6.05
C LYS A 137 11.15 12.40 -5.84
N PRO A 138 11.75 12.97 -6.90
CA PRO A 138 11.86 12.47 -8.29
C PRO A 138 12.84 11.27 -8.44
N PRO A 139 12.84 10.52 -9.58
CA PRO A 139 12.10 10.77 -10.82
C PRO A 139 10.68 10.18 -10.87
N GLY A 140 10.34 9.27 -9.94
CA GLY A 140 9.01 8.67 -9.88
C GLY A 140 7.98 9.59 -9.24
N THR A 141 6.74 9.13 -9.20
CA THR A 141 5.65 9.70 -8.42
C THR A 141 5.34 8.83 -7.20
N ILE A 142 4.48 9.32 -6.29
CA ILE A 142 4.03 8.49 -5.16
C ILE A 142 3.04 7.44 -5.69
N GLU A 143 1.99 7.90 -6.37
CA GLU A 143 0.99 7.05 -7.04
C GLU A 143 1.52 6.57 -8.40
N TRP A 144 0.90 5.51 -8.94
CA TRP A 144 1.35 4.86 -10.19
C TRP A 144 0.40 5.04 -11.38
N GLU A 145 -0.81 5.59 -11.15
CA GLU A 145 -1.90 5.98 -12.09
C GLU A 145 -2.09 5.13 -13.36
#